data_AF-A0AAN0J332-F1
#
_entry.id   AF-A0AAN0J332-F1
#
_cell.length_a   1.000
_cell.length_b   1.000
_cell.length_c   1.000
_cell.angle_alpha   90.00
_cell.angle_beta   90.00
_cell.angle_gamma   90.00
#
_symmetry.space_group_name_H-M   'P 1'
#
loop_
_entity.id
_entity.type
_entity.pdbx_description
1 polymer ?
#
loop_
_entity_poly.entity_id
_entity_poly.type
_entity_poly.pdbx_seq_one_letter_code
_entity_poly.pdbx_strand_id
1 'polypeptide(L)'
;MAVSIKAQRTFPQFISRVNAAMIHTGGLAMVRGNWREKMGMSRTGTSYGPLTDIPDWSYVDGRPSPVTVKRQTKRKLRLNFLNKRVKTLLKEVDLAKFESKTKRRV
;
A
#
# COMPACT_ATOMS: atom_id res chain seq x y z
N MET A 1 -19.31 21.20 58.65
CA MET A 1 -19.31 19.77 58.21
C MET A 1 -20.27 19.62 57.04
N ALA A 2 -20.01 18.67 56.14
CA ALA A 2 -20.67 18.37 54.87
C ALA A 2 -20.24 19.22 53.65
N VAL A 3 -19.33 18.63 52.87
CA VAL A 3 -18.82 19.07 51.57
C VAL A 3 -19.87 18.76 50.49
N SER A 4 -20.28 19.75 49.69
CA SER A 4 -21.12 19.55 48.52
C SER A 4 -20.24 19.25 47.30
N ILE A 5 -20.26 18.00 46.83
CA ILE A 5 -19.59 17.58 45.60
C ILE A 5 -20.47 18.01 44.43
N LYS A 6 -20.31 19.26 43.97
CA LYS A 6 -20.75 19.65 42.63
C LYS A 6 -19.60 19.32 41.67
N ALA A 7 -19.73 18.18 40.99
CA ALA A 7 -18.85 17.77 39.91
C ALA A 7 -18.85 18.84 38.81
N GLN A 8 -17.89 19.76 38.87
CA GLN A 8 -17.58 20.66 37.78
C GLN A 8 -16.93 19.82 36.68
N ARG A 9 -17.59 19.81 35.52
CA ARG A 9 -17.15 19.16 34.29
C ARG A 9 -15.76 19.66 33.92
N THR A 10 -14.73 18.93 34.30
CA THR A 10 -13.40 19.07 33.71
C THR A 10 -13.42 18.30 32.41
N PHE A 11 -13.61 19.03 31.30
CA PHE A 11 -13.27 18.53 29.97
C PHE A 11 -11.88 17.91 30.05
N PRO A 12 -11.66 16.66 29.61
CA PRO A 12 -10.31 16.17 29.49
C PRO A 12 -9.61 17.10 28.52
N GLN A 13 -8.59 17.78 29.04
CA GLN A 13 -7.70 18.63 28.28
C GLN A 13 -7.32 17.87 27.03
N PHE A 14 -7.66 18.47 25.88
CA PHE A 14 -7.20 18.13 24.56
C PHE A 14 -5.75 17.65 24.69
N ILE A 15 -5.53 16.33 24.63
CA ILE A 15 -4.18 15.78 24.58
C ILE A 15 -3.58 16.45 23.35
N SER A 16 -2.64 17.36 23.63
CA SER A 16 -1.96 18.14 22.62
C SER A 16 -1.49 17.14 21.57
N ARG A 17 -1.87 17.41 20.32
CA ARG A 17 -1.27 16.76 19.15
C ARG A 17 0.23 16.79 19.37
N VAL A 18 0.82 15.68 19.76
CA VAL A 18 2.26 15.52 19.70
C VAL A 18 2.59 15.74 18.24
N ASN A 19 3.35 16.80 17.97
CA ASN A 19 3.84 17.10 16.63
C ASN A 19 4.55 15.84 16.13
N ALA A 20 3.90 15.08 15.23
CA ALA A 20 4.53 13.99 14.50
C ALA A 20 5.60 14.52 13.51
N ALA A 21 5.75 15.85 13.40
CA ALA A 21 6.90 16.50 12.80
C ALA A 21 8.07 16.40 13.79
N MET A 22 8.82 15.30 13.73
CA MET A 22 10.25 15.13 14.11
C MET A 22 10.62 13.71 14.59
N ILE A 23 9.79 12.69 14.34
CA ILE A 23 10.36 11.35 14.16
C ILE A 23 10.91 11.30 12.73
N HIS A 24 12.24 11.35 12.57
CA HIS A 24 12.95 11.23 11.30
C HIS A 24 12.71 9.84 10.64
N THR A 25 11.50 9.60 10.13
CA THR A 25 11.18 8.41 9.32
C THR A 25 11.58 8.60 7.84
N GLY A 26 12.05 9.79 7.45
CA GLY A 26 12.39 10.15 6.07
C GLY A 26 13.78 9.75 5.56
N GLY A 27 14.70 9.31 6.43
CA GLY A 27 16.10 9.08 6.02
C GLY A 27 16.30 7.88 5.08
N LEU A 28 15.63 6.75 5.35
CA LEU A 28 15.85 5.51 4.62
C LEU A 28 15.23 5.47 3.22
N ALA A 29 14.18 6.27 2.97
CA ALA A 29 13.53 6.32 1.66
C ALA A 29 14.27 7.20 0.64
N MET A 30 15.19 8.07 1.11
CA MET A 30 15.90 9.04 0.27
C MET A 30 17.32 8.59 -0.08
N VAL A 31 17.96 7.77 0.77
CA VAL A 31 19.32 7.29 0.53
C VAL A 31 19.31 6.24 -0.58
N ARG A 32 19.96 6.57 -1.71
CA ARG A 32 20.17 5.70 -2.89
C ARG A 32 18.90 5.31 -3.68
N GLY A 33 17.77 6.02 -3.51
CA GLY A 33 16.54 5.76 -4.26
C GLY A 33 16.74 5.74 -5.79
N ASN A 34 17.46 6.72 -6.33
CA ASN A 34 17.75 6.82 -7.76
C ASN A 34 18.53 5.61 -8.31
N TRP A 35 19.44 5.04 -7.51
CA TRP A 35 20.17 3.84 -7.91
C TRP A 35 19.25 2.62 -7.94
N ARG A 36 18.31 2.50 -6.98
CA ARG A 36 17.33 1.40 -6.96
C ARG A 36 16.43 1.44 -8.19
N GLU A 37 15.93 2.62 -8.55
CA GLU A 37 15.09 2.79 -9.75
C GLU A 37 15.85 2.46 -11.04
N LYS A 38 17.12 2.89 -11.15
CA LYS A 38 18.00 2.50 -12.28
C LYS A 38 18.18 0.99 -12.41
N MET A 39 18.14 0.27 -11.30
CA MET A 39 18.24 -1.19 -11.25
C MET A 39 16.87 -1.89 -11.36
N GLY A 40 15.79 -1.17 -11.67
CA GLY A 40 14.45 -1.75 -11.79
C GLY A 40 13.81 -2.16 -10.45
N MET A 41 14.33 -1.65 -9.33
CA MET A 41 13.79 -1.88 -8.00
C MET A 41 12.87 -0.74 -7.55
N SER A 42 12.09 -1.01 -6.50
CA SER A 42 11.31 0.02 -5.84
C SER A 42 12.21 1.10 -5.21
N ARG A 43 11.80 2.37 -5.34
CA ARG A 43 12.49 3.50 -4.69
C ARG A 43 12.61 3.30 -3.19
N THR A 44 11.57 2.73 -2.58
CA THR A 44 11.50 2.37 -1.16
C THR A 44 11.53 0.86 -1.02
N GLY A 45 12.44 0.31 -0.19
CA GLY A 45 12.59 -1.13 0.02
C GLY A 45 11.39 -1.88 0.62
N THR A 46 10.33 -1.17 1.03
CA THR A 46 9.10 -1.75 1.64
C THR A 46 7.90 -1.76 0.70
N SER A 47 8.05 -1.27 -0.53
CA SER A 47 6.94 -1.13 -1.48
C SER A 47 6.55 -2.48 -2.07
N TYR A 48 7.47 -3.08 -2.82
CA TYR A 48 7.38 -4.40 -3.45
C TYR A 48 8.77 -5.04 -3.46
N GLY A 49 8.83 -6.37 -3.50
CA GLY A 49 10.07 -7.12 -3.55
C GLY A 49 10.15 -8.21 -2.46
N PRO A 50 11.22 -9.02 -2.49
CA PRO A 50 11.36 -10.20 -1.64
C PRO A 50 11.23 -9.87 -0.15
N LEU A 51 11.75 -8.73 0.29
CA LEU A 51 11.65 -8.28 1.68
C LEU A 51 10.22 -8.08 2.19
N THR A 52 9.25 -7.79 1.31
CA THR A 52 7.86 -7.52 1.73
C THR A 52 6.86 -8.56 1.25
N ASP A 53 7.18 -9.28 0.19
CA ASP A 53 6.28 -10.24 -0.45
C ASP A 53 6.47 -11.68 0.09
N ILE A 54 7.66 -11.98 0.62
CA ILE A 54 7.98 -13.27 1.26
C ILE A 54 7.52 -13.22 2.73
N PRO A 55 7.01 -14.33 3.30
CA PRO A 55 6.70 -14.40 4.73
C PRO A 55 7.98 -14.35 5.58
N ASP A 56 7.91 -13.64 6.70
CA ASP A 56 9.05 -13.47 7.61
C ASP A 56 9.44 -14.78 8.35
N TRP A 57 8.57 -15.80 8.35
CA TRP A 57 8.78 -17.09 9.01
C TRP A 57 8.01 -18.21 8.30
N SER A 58 8.33 -19.46 8.61
CA SER A 58 7.60 -20.65 8.16
C SER A 58 7.61 -21.72 9.26
N TYR A 59 6.72 -22.71 9.17
CA TYR A 59 6.71 -23.83 10.10
C TYR A 59 7.91 -24.74 9.82
N VAL A 60 8.43 -25.41 10.85
CA VAL A 60 9.54 -26.39 10.72
C VAL A 60 9.16 -27.53 9.75
N ASP A 61 7.88 -27.90 9.72
CA ASP A 61 7.33 -28.90 8.80
C ASP A 61 7.30 -28.45 7.33
N GLY A 62 7.76 -27.24 7.01
CA GLY A 62 7.71 -26.65 5.67
C GLY A 62 6.32 -26.14 5.26
N ARG A 63 5.33 -26.17 6.17
CA ARG A 63 4.02 -25.57 5.91
C ARG A 63 4.17 -24.07 5.71
N PRO A 64 3.46 -23.46 4.74
CA PRO A 64 3.53 -22.03 4.53
C PRO A 64 2.98 -21.30 5.75
N SER A 65 3.63 -20.19 6.11
CA SER A 65 3.11 -19.31 7.15
C SER A 65 1.75 -18.76 6.73
N PRO A 66 0.79 -18.63 7.67
CA PRO A 66 -0.47 -17.97 7.39
C PRO A 66 -0.18 -16.57 6.84
N VAL A 67 -0.78 -16.29 5.67
CA VAL A 67 -0.62 -15.00 4.97
C VAL A 67 -0.85 -13.87 5.97
N THR A 68 0.05 -12.89 6.04
CA THR A 68 -0.11 -11.71 6.92
C THR A 68 -1.39 -10.97 6.51
N VAL A 69 -2.49 -11.29 7.20
CA VAL A 69 -3.83 -11.37 6.58
C VAL A 69 -4.32 -10.05 6.00
N LYS A 70 -3.90 -8.91 6.56
CA LYS A 70 -4.47 -7.61 6.19
C LYS A 70 -3.71 -6.91 5.06
N ARG A 71 -2.37 -6.83 5.13
CA ARG A 71 -1.59 -6.02 4.17
C ARG A 71 -1.36 -6.76 2.85
N GLN A 72 -0.92 -8.02 2.90
CA GLN A 72 -0.64 -8.80 1.69
C GLN A 72 -1.93 -9.08 0.90
N THR A 73 -3.02 -9.42 1.58
CA THR A 73 -4.32 -9.64 0.93
C THR A 73 -4.83 -8.37 0.23
N LYS A 74 -4.79 -7.21 0.89
CA LYS A 74 -5.15 -5.92 0.27
C LYS A 74 -4.32 -5.62 -0.97
N ARG A 75 -3.00 -5.89 -0.92
CA ARG A 75 -2.11 -5.73 -2.08
C ARG A 75 -2.49 -6.65 -3.23
N LYS A 76 -2.70 -7.94 -2.96
CA LYS A 76 -3.11 -8.93 -3.97
C LYS A 76 -4.45 -8.53 -4.62
N LEU A 77 -5.43 -8.13 -3.84
CA LEU A 77 -6.72 -7.65 -4.34
C LEU A 77 -6.57 -6.40 -5.24
N ARG A 78 -5.77 -5.43 -4.79
CA ARG A 78 -5.48 -4.22 -5.57
C ARG A 78 -4.78 -4.54 -6.90
N LEU A 79 -3.78 -5.42 -6.87
CA LEU A 79 -3.08 -5.86 -8.08
C LEU A 79 -4.03 -6.58 -9.04
N ASN A 80 -4.89 -7.46 -8.52
CA ASN A 80 -5.88 -8.15 -9.33
C ASN A 80 -6.87 -7.19 -9.98
N PHE A 81 -7.32 -6.16 -9.27
CA PHE A 81 -8.19 -5.11 -9.81
C PHE A 81 -7.50 -4.34 -10.94
N LEU A 82 -6.26 -3.89 -10.72
CA LEU A 82 -5.47 -3.17 -11.73
C LEU A 82 -5.22 -4.04 -12.96
N ASN A 83 -4.86 -5.31 -12.78
CA ASN A 83 -4.63 -6.25 -13.86
C ASN A 83 -5.89 -6.47 -14.71
N LYS A 84 -7.06 -6.59 -14.07
CA LYS A 84 -8.34 -6.68 -14.78
C LYS A 84 -8.58 -5.42 -15.61
N ARG A 85 -8.39 -4.23 -15.02
CA ARG A 85 -8.60 -2.96 -15.71
C ARG A 85 -7.68 -2.80 -16.92
N VAL A 86 -6.39 -3.07 -16.76
CA VAL A 86 -5.42 -3.00 -17.86
C VAL A 86 -5.82 -3.94 -18.99
N LYS A 87 -6.19 -5.19 -18.67
CA LYS A 87 -6.66 -6.16 -19.68
C LYS A 87 -7.90 -5.67 -20.42
N THR A 88 -8.87 -5.07 -19.73
CA THR A 88 -10.07 -4.50 -20.37
C THR A 88 -9.70 -3.36 -21.31
N LEU A 89 -8.87 -2.43 -20.86
CA LEU A 89 -8.45 -1.27 -21.66
C LEU A 89 -7.68 -1.68 -22.92
N LEU A 90 -6.80 -2.68 -22.83
CA LEU A 90 -6.08 -3.20 -24.00
C LEU A 90 -7.05 -3.77 -25.04
N LYS A 91 -8.06 -4.54 -24.60
CA LYS A 91 -9.09 -5.09 -25.49
C LYS A 91 -9.89 -3.99 -26.18
N GLU A 92 -10.32 -2.96 -25.45
CA GLU A 92 -11.06 -1.82 -26.02
C GLU A 92 -10.25 -1.12 -27.11
N VAL A 93 -8.94 -0.90 -26.88
CA VAL A 93 -8.04 -0.30 -27.87
C VAL A 93 -7.87 -1.19 -29.10
N ASP A 94 -7.71 -2.49 -28.91
CA ASP A 94 -7.54 -3.44 -30.02
C ASP A 94 -8.81 -3.55 -30.87
N LEU A 95 -9.99 -3.56 -30.24
CA LEU A 95 -11.28 -3.52 -30.94
C LEU A 95 -11.44 -2.23 -31.75
N ALA A 96 -11.15 -1.06 -31.17
CA ALA A 96 -11.23 0.22 -31.87
C ALA A 96 -10.28 0.27 -33.08
N LYS A 97 -9.07 -0.29 -32.96
CA LYS A 97 -8.14 -0.42 -34.09
C LYS A 97 -8.69 -1.32 -35.19
N PHE A 98 -9.32 -2.44 -34.82
CA PHE A 98 -9.94 -3.36 -35.78
C PHE A 98 -11.08 -2.66 -36.53
N GLU A 99 -12.02 -2.05 -35.82
CA GLU A 99 -13.14 -1.33 -36.41
C GLU A 99 -12.69 -0.19 -37.33
N SER A 100 -11.68 0.58 -36.92
CA SER A 100 -11.12 1.64 -37.75
C SER A 100 -10.55 1.09 -39.07
N LYS A 101 -9.83 -0.04 -39.03
CA LYS A 101 -9.31 -0.69 -40.23
C LYS A 101 -10.42 -1.22 -41.13
N THR A 102 -11.46 -1.83 -40.55
CA THR A 102 -12.60 -2.35 -41.30
C THR A 102 -13.35 -1.23 -42.02
N LYS A 103 -13.63 -0.11 -41.34
CA LYS A 103 -14.29 1.06 -41.93
C LYS A 103 -13.50 1.73 -43.06
N ARG A 104 -12.16 1.60 -43.08
CA ARG A 104 -11.32 2.13 -44.16
C ARG A 104 -11.24 1.21 -45.38
N ARG A 105 -11.61 -0.06 -45.24
CA ARG A 105 -11.52 -1.08 -46.30
C ARG A 105 -12.82 -1.25 -47.09
N VAL A 106 -13.95 -0.84 -46.50
CA VAL A 106 -15.25 -0.68 -47.16
C VAL A 106 -15.30 0.70 -47.79
#